data_AF-A0A818S155-F1
#
_entry.id   AF-A0A818S155-F1
#
_cell.length_a   1.000
_cell.length_b   1.000
_cell.length_c   1.000
_cell.angle_alpha   90.00
_cell.angle_beta   90.00
_cell.angle_gamma   90.00
#
_symmetry.space_group_name_H-M   'P 1'
#
loop_
_entity.id
_entity.type
_entity.pdbx_description
1 polymer ?
#
loop_
_entity_poly.entity_id
_entity_poly.type
_entity_poly.pdbx_seq_one_letter_code
_entity_poly.pdbx_strand_id
1 'polypeptide(L)'
;MSEMFLLTNILSKYLQKSDVSLIQALVQVKATVDSLESLRNENEFDRIWNTTVDLCDINNIDGPCERRKRKVSIRLGDGDVVSTALAIKDSYRINSFYAVLDVIRLSIKERFNENNINFYGMNYEQLRTEQRMYNVTLGEKVQLTLTLLSLL
;
A
#
# COMPACT_ATOMS: atom_id res chain seq x y z
N MET A 1 -13.47 -3.66 -6.37
CA MET A 1 -12.28 -2.85 -6.72
C MET A 1 -12.28 -1.48 -6.04
N SER A 2 -13.42 -0.77 -5.96
CA SER A 2 -13.53 0.51 -5.22
C SER A 2 -13.06 0.44 -3.76
N GLU A 3 -13.36 -0.67 -3.07
CA GLU A 3 -13.03 -0.85 -1.65
C GLU A 3 -11.52 -0.95 -1.39
N MET A 4 -10.76 -1.59 -2.28
CA MET A 4 -9.30 -1.64 -2.20
C MET A 4 -8.68 -0.24 -2.27
N PHE A 5 -9.14 0.57 -3.24
CA PHE A 5 -8.65 1.94 -3.40
C PHE A 5 -9.10 2.85 -2.25
N LEU A 6 -10.27 2.60 -1.67
CA LEU A 6 -10.73 3.32 -0.50
C LEU A 6 -9.81 3.05 0.70
N LEU A 7 -9.50 1.78 0.99
CA LEU A 7 -8.60 1.39 2.08
C LEU A 7 -7.21 2.01 1.91
N THR A 8 -6.63 1.96 0.71
CA THR A 8 -5.33 2.56 0.45
C THR A 8 -5.34 4.08 0.53
N ASN A 9 -6.43 4.73 0.10
CA ASN A 9 -6.60 6.18 0.23
C ASN A 9 -6.74 6.62 1.70
N ILE A 10 -7.50 5.87 2.51
CA ILE A 10 -7.63 6.12 3.95
C ILE A 10 -6.25 6.02 4.61
N LEU A 11 -5.50 4.95 4.33
CA LEU A 11 -4.14 4.79 4.85
C LEU A 11 -3.22 5.93 4.39
N SER A 12 -3.27 6.30 3.11
CA SER A 12 -2.48 7.40 2.56
C SER A 12 -2.75 8.72 3.28
N LYS A 13 -4.03 9.07 3.47
CA LYS A 13 -4.42 10.27 4.22
C LYS A 13 -4.02 10.21 5.69
N TYR A 14 -4.14 9.03 6.32
CA TYR A 14 -3.73 8.84 7.70
C TYR A 14 -2.22 9.09 7.88
N LEU A 15 -1.39 8.49 7.02
CA LEU A 15 0.07 8.62 7.07
C LEU A 15 0.57 10.04 6.77
N GLN A 16 -0.23 10.86 6.09
CA GLN A 16 0.11 12.25 5.77
C GLN A 16 -0.28 13.25 6.88
N LYS A 17 -0.93 12.80 7.95
CA LYS A 17 -1.23 13.66 9.10
C LYS A 17 0.06 14.00 9.85
N SER A 18 0.19 15.25 10.27
CA SER A 18 1.37 15.75 11.01
C SER A 18 1.49 15.21 12.44
N ASP A 19 0.41 14.65 12.98
CA ASP A 19 0.30 14.22 14.38
C ASP A 19 0.17 12.69 14.51
N VAL A 20 0.94 11.94 13.71
CA VAL A 20 0.94 10.48 13.75
C VAL A 20 2.32 10.01 14.18
N SER A 21 2.37 9.29 15.31
CA SER A 21 3.60 8.65 15.74
C SER A 21 3.92 7.44 14.87
N LEU A 22 5.20 7.09 14.78
CA LEU A 22 5.66 5.94 13.99
C LEU A 22 4.93 4.65 14.39
N ILE A 23 4.78 4.38 15.69
CA ILE A 23 4.09 3.20 16.21
C ILE A 23 2.63 3.16 15.72
N GLN A 24 1.92 4.29 15.82
CA GLN A 24 0.53 4.40 15.34
C GLN A 24 0.43 4.18 13.82
N ALA A 25 1.37 4.74 13.05
CA ALA A 25 1.45 4.49 11.61
C ALA A 25 1.61 3.00 11.29
N LEU A 26 2.48 2.28 12.01
CA LEU A 26 2.68 0.84 11.80
C LEU A 26 1.44 0.02 12.13
N VAL A 27 0.77 0.34 13.25
CA VAL A 27 -0.48 -0.32 13.62
C VAL A 27 -1.53 -0.13 12.52
N GLN A 28 -1.67 1.10 12.01
CA GLN A 28 -2.63 1.40 10.96
C GLN A 28 -2.28 0.71 9.62
N VAL A 29 -0.99 0.65 9.28
CA VAL A 29 -0.51 -0.08 8.09
C VAL A 29 -0.86 -1.56 8.22
N LYS A 30 -0.55 -2.19 9.36
CA LYS A 30 -0.84 -3.61 9.60
C LYS A 30 -2.34 -3.90 9.49
N ALA A 31 -3.18 -3.09 10.15
CA ALA A 31 -4.63 -3.24 10.06
C ALA A 31 -5.17 -3.09 8.62
N THR A 32 -4.58 -2.18 7.84
CA THR A 32 -4.96 -1.99 6.43
C THR A 32 -4.56 -3.20 5.58
N VAL A 33 -3.36 -3.76 5.82
CA VAL A 33 -2.88 -4.98 5.14
C VAL A 33 -3.77 -6.17 5.46
N ASP A 34 -4.15 -6.36 6.73
CA ASP A 34 -5.05 -7.43 7.17
C ASP A 34 -6.43 -7.28 6.51
N SER A 35 -6.92 -6.05 6.37
CA SER A 35 -8.18 -5.74 5.67
C SER A 35 -8.08 -6.00 4.16
N LEU A 36 -6.94 -5.72 3.53
CA LEU A 36 -6.73 -6.06 2.12
C LEU A 36 -6.67 -7.58 1.92
N GLU A 37 -6.14 -8.32 2.89
CA GLU A 37 -6.07 -9.77 2.86
C GLU A 37 -7.44 -10.43 3.00
N SER A 38 -8.33 -9.87 3.83
CA SER A 38 -9.71 -10.36 3.95
C SER A 38 -10.55 -10.16 2.68
N LEU A 39 -10.21 -9.16 1.86
CA LEU A 39 -10.83 -8.96 0.54
C LEU A 39 -10.43 -10.05 -0.48
N ARG A 40 -9.40 -10.86 -0.20
CA ARG A 40 -8.97 -11.98 -1.06
C ARG A 40 -9.87 -13.20 -0.84
N ASN A 41 -11.16 -13.00 -1.02
CA ASN A 41 -12.21 -14.01 -0.86
C ASN A 41 -13.02 -14.13 -2.16
N GLU A 42 -13.42 -15.35 -2.49
CA GLU A 42 -14.29 -15.65 -3.63
C GLU A 42 -15.65 -14.93 -3.51
N ASN A 43 -16.21 -14.86 -2.30
CA ASN A 43 -17.48 -14.16 -2.06
C ASN A 43 -17.41 -12.67 -2.40
N GLU A 44 -16.29 -12.02 -2.08
CA GLU A 44 -16.08 -10.60 -2.38
C GLU A 44 -15.92 -10.35 -3.87
N PHE A 45 -15.20 -11.24 -4.55
CA PHE A 45 -15.11 -11.20 -6.00
C PHE A 45 -16.49 -11.39 -6.65
N ASP A 46 -17.26 -12.38 -6.19
CA ASP A 46 -18.59 -12.68 -6.72
C ASP A 46 -19.57 -11.52 -6.53
N ARG A 47 -19.51 -10.85 -5.37
CA ARG A 47 -20.28 -9.62 -5.13
C ARG A 47 -19.97 -8.54 -6.17
N ILE A 48 -18.68 -8.29 -6.43
CA ILE A 48 -18.23 -7.29 -7.41
C ILE A 48 -18.63 -7.70 -8.83
N TRP A 49 -18.46 -8.99 -9.16
CA TRP A 49 -18.79 -9.54 -10.46
C TRP A 49 -20.27 -9.38 -10.76
N ASN A 50 -21.14 -9.82 -9.84
CA ASN A 50 -22.59 -9.72 -10.00
C ASN A 50 -23.02 -8.26 -10.11
N THR A 51 -22.53 -7.38 -9.24
CA THR A 51 -22.80 -5.93 -9.34
C THR A 51 -22.39 -5.37 -10.71
N THR A 52 -21.29 -5.85 -11.29
CA THR A 52 -20.82 -5.40 -12.61
C THR A 52 -21.74 -5.89 -13.72
N VAL A 53 -22.17 -7.16 -13.66
CA VAL A 53 -23.12 -7.75 -14.61
C VAL A 53 -24.47 -7.02 -14.53
N ASP A 54 -24.99 -6.80 -13.31
CA ASP A 54 -26.23 -6.07 -13.09
C ASP A 54 -26.17 -4.64 -13.67
N LEU A 55 -25.02 -3.96 -13.50
CA LEU A 55 -24.81 -2.64 -14.09
C LEU A 55 -24.74 -2.67 -15.61
N CYS A 56 -24.12 -3.69 -16.21
CA CYS A 56 -24.12 -3.88 -17.65
C CYS A 56 -25.55 -4.07 -18.18
N ASP A 57 -26.35 -4.90 -17.52
CA ASP A 57 -27.74 -5.16 -17.88
C ASP A 57 -28.61 -3.90 -17.77
N ILE A 58 -28.49 -3.15 -16.67
CA ILE A 58 -29.21 -1.88 -16.46
C ILE A 58 -28.89 -0.86 -17.55
N ASN A 59 -27.65 -0.80 -18.01
CA ASN A 59 -27.19 0.18 -18.98
C ASN A 59 -27.23 -0.32 -20.44
N ASN A 60 -27.70 -1.55 -20.69
CA ASN A 60 -27.67 -2.22 -22.00
C ASN A 60 -26.25 -2.20 -22.63
N ILE A 61 -25.24 -2.49 -21.82
CA ILE A 61 -23.84 -2.59 -22.26
C ILE A 61 -23.44 -4.07 -22.28
N ASP A 62 -22.65 -4.47 -23.28
CA ASP A 62 -22.07 -5.81 -23.32
C ASP A 62 -21.30 -6.11 -22.03
N GLY A 63 -21.58 -7.28 -21.45
CA GLY A 63 -20.94 -7.74 -20.22
C GLY A 63 -19.43 -8.01 -20.37
N PRO A 64 -18.76 -8.41 -19.27
CA PRO A 64 -17.34 -8.71 -19.29
C PRO A 64 -17.01 -9.80 -20.32
N CYS A 65 -16.15 -9.49 -21.28
CA CYS A 65 -15.75 -10.39 -22.37
C CYS A 65 -14.25 -10.71 -22.28
N GLU A 66 -13.85 -11.86 -22.81
CA GLU A 66 -12.45 -12.29 -22.83
C GLU A 66 -11.59 -11.26 -23.58
N ARG A 67 -10.40 -10.94 -23.04
CA ARG A 67 -9.46 -10.04 -23.75
C ARG A 67 -9.16 -10.63 -25.13
N ARG A 68 -9.27 -9.80 -26.17
CA ARG A 68 -8.92 -10.17 -27.54
C ARG A 68 -7.48 -10.70 -27.60
N LYS A 69 -7.33 -12.02 -27.78
CA LYS A 69 -6.02 -12.65 -27.96
C LYS A 69 -5.43 -12.18 -29.29
N ARG A 70 -4.17 -11.75 -29.28
CA ARG A 70 -3.46 -11.34 -30.49
C ARG A 70 -3.28 -12.58 -31.37
N LYS A 71 -3.74 -12.53 -32.62
CA LYS A 71 -3.56 -13.63 -33.58
C LYS A 71 -2.07 -13.73 -33.90
N VAL A 72 -1.41 -14.77 -33.43
CA VAL A 72 -0.03 -15.08 -33.80
C VAL A 72 -0.05 -15.71 -35.20
N SER A 73 0.92 -15.35 -36.05
CA SER A 73 0.96 -15.86 -37.43
C SER A 73 1.32 -17.35 -37.44
N ILE A 74 0.55 -18.16 -38.15
CA ILE A 74 0.66 -19.63 -38.25
C ILE A 74 1.97 -20.09 -38.93
N ARG A 75 2.80 -19.16 -39.45
CA ARG A 75 4.00 -19.48 -40.23
C ARG A 75 5.20 -19.96 -39.41
N LEU A 76 5.16 -19.82 -38.09
CA LEU A 76 6.14 -20.43 -37.19
C LEU A 76 5.41 -21.58 -36.51
N GLY A 77 5.72 -22.81 -36.92
CA GLY A 77 5.16 -24.02 -36.34
C GLY A 77 5.48 -24.03 -34.85
N ASP A 78 4.51 -23.65 -34.04
CA ASP A 78 4.56 -23.70 -32.59
C ASP A 78 3.28 -24.37 -32.14
N GLY A 79 3.43 -25.35 -31.25
CA GLY A 79 2.40 -26.32 -30.92
C GLY A 79 1.10 -25.67 -30.48
N ASP A 80 0.00 -26.42 -30.58
CA ASP A 80 -1.29 -26.04 -30.00
C ASP A 80 -1.05 -25.54 -28.58
N VAL A 81 -1.02 -24.21 -28.42
CA VAL A 81 -1.09 -23.59 -27.10
C VAL A 81 -2.50 -23.91 -26.68
N VAL A 82 -2.63 -25.01 -25.92
CA VAL A 82 -3.83 -25.40 -25.20
C VAL A 82 -4.10 -24.25 -24.25
N SER A 83 -4.77 -23.23 -24.77
CA SER A 83 -5.37 -22.16 -24.00
C SER A 83 -6.43 -22.85 -23.18
N THR A 84 -6.09 -23.29 -21.98
CA THR A 84 -7.06 -23.62 -20.94
C THR A 84 -8.03 -22.45 -20.90
N ALA A 85 -9.22 -22.66 -21.45
CA ALA A 85 -10.30 -21.68 -21.42
C ALA A 85 -10.76 -21.62 -19.97
N LEU A 86 -10.01 -20.89 -19.13
CA LEU A 86 -10.52 -20.43 -17.86
C LEU A 86 -11.82 -19.70 -18.17
N ALA A 87 -12.90 -20.05 -17.48
CA ALA A 87 -14.15 -19.30 -17.60
C ALA A 87 -13.83 -17.81 -17.46
N ILE A 88 -14.45 -16.96 -18.27
CA ILE A 88 -14.15 -15.52 -18.33
C ILE A 88 -14.10 -14.92 -16.90
N LYS A 89 -15.06 -15.32 -16.06
CA LYS A 89 -15.14 -14.99 -14.64
C LYS A 89 -13.86 -15.34 -13.86
N ASP A 90 -13.34 -16.56 -14.00
CA ASP A 90 -12.10 -17.01 -13.35
C ASP A 90 -10.87 -16.26 -13.84
N SER A 91 -10.82 -15.94 -15.14
CA SER A 91 -9.74 -15.14 -15.69
C SER A 91 -9.69 -13.73 -15.08
N TYR A 92 -10.85 -13.06 -14.94
CA TYR A 92 -10.92 -11.76 -14.26
C TYR A 92 -10.58 -11.86 -12.77
N ARG A 93 -11.00 -12.94 -12.11
CA ARG A 93 -10.68 -13.18 -10.70
C ARG A 93 -9.18 -13.28 -10.46
N ILE A 94 -8.52 -14.18 -11.18
CA ILE A 94 -7.11 -14.50 -10.97
C ILE A 94 -6.22 -13.39 -11.54
N ASN A 95 -6.41 -13.03 -12.81
CA ASN A 95 -5.47 -12.20 -13.54
C ASN A 95 -5.68 -10.69 -13.34
N SER A 96 -6.82 -10.28 -12.77
CA SER A 96 -7.11 -8.87 -12.50
C SER A 96 -7.36 -8.61 -11.02
N PHE A 97 -8.38 -9.23 -10.43
CA PHE A 97 -8.78 -8.90 -9.06
C PHE A 97 -7.71 -9.29 -8.02
N TYR A 98 -7.32 -10.56 -7.99
CA TYR A 98 -6.29 -11.02 -7.07
C TYR A 98 -4.90 -10.46 -7.42
N ALA A 99 -4.56 -10.38 -8.71
CA ALA A 99 -3.29 -9.78 -9.13
C ALA A 99 -3.12 -8.34 -8.60
N VAL A 100 -4.14 -7.49 -8.74
CA VAL A 100 -4.08 -6.11 -8.22
C VAL A 100 -4.01 -6.08 -6.69
N LEU A 101 -4.82 -6.90 -6.02
CA LEU A 101 -4.83 -7.02 -4.55
C LEU A 101 -3.44 -7.40 -4.03
N ASP A 102 -2.84 -8.43 -4.62
CA ASP A 102 -1.55 -8.98 -4.19
C ASP A 102 -0.42 -7.97 -4.41
N VAL A 103 -0.43 -7.25 -5.54
CA VAL A 103 0.53 -6.17 -5.81
C VAL A 103 0.43 -5.07 -4.77
N ILE A 104 -0.78 -4.54 -4.52
CA ILE A 104 -0.99 -3.46 -3.53
C ILE A 104 -0.53 -3.92 -2.15
N ARG A 105 -0.94 -5.12 -1.73
CA ARG A 105 -0.57 -5.70 -0.43
C ARG A 105 0.94 -5.83 -0.30
N LEU A 106 1.60 -6.36 -1.32
CA LEU A 106 3.05 -6.56 -1.31
C LEU A 106 3.79 -5.22 -1.25
N SER A 107 3.41 -4.24 -2.07
CA SER A 107 4.03 -2.91 -2.07
C SER A 107 3.93 -2.21 -0.71
N ILE A 108 2.81 -2.36 0.00
CA ILE A 108 2.66 -1.81 1.37
C ILE A 108 3.58 -2.56 2.34
N LYS A 109 3.60 -3.90 2.31
CA LYS A 109 4.47 -4.71 3.18
C LYS A 109 5.95 -4.40 2.97
N GLU A 110 6.39 -4.25 1.73
CA GLU A 110 7.79 -3.93 1.40
C GLU A 110 8.19 -2.54 1.91
N ARG A 111 7.31 -1.54 1.72
CA ARG A 111 7.58 -0.18 2.17
C ARG A 111 7.67 -0.06 3.69
N PHE A 112 6.84 -0.82 4.41
CA PHE A 112 6.78 -0.83 5.88
C PHE A 112 7.37 -2.11 6.49
N ASN A 113 8.41 -2.65 5.86
CA ASN A 113 9.15 -3.77 6.44
C ASN A 113 9.87 -3.32 7.72
N GLU A 114 9.83 -4.14 8.77
CA GLU A 114 10.42 -3.86 10.09
C GLU A 114 11.89 -3.43 10.00
N ASN A 115 12.65 -4.01 9.07
CA ASN A 115 14.05 -3.64 8.83
C ASN A 115 14.21 -2.20 8.33
N ASN A 116 13.31 -1.74 7.45
CA ASN A 116 13.32 -0.37 6.95
C ASN A 116 12.92 0.61 8.06
N ILE A 117 11.93 0.23 8.87
CA ILE A 117 11.42 1.09 9.93
C ILE A 117 12.42 1.25 11.08
N ASN A 118 13.09 0.18 11.47
CA ASN A 118 14.14 0.22 12.49
C ASN A 118 15.29 1.13 12.07
N PHE A 119 15.65 1.14 10.79
CA PHE A 119 16.66 2.06 10.26
C PHE A 119 16.25 3.53 10.42
N TYR A 120 15.01 3.89 10.06
CA TYR A 120 14.52 5.27 10.23
C TYR A 120 14.34 5.66 11.70
N GLY A 121 13.85 4.74 12.54
CA GLY A 121 13.67 4.97 13.98
C GLY A 121 15.00 5.21 14.72
N MET A 122 16.02 4.39 14.43
CA MET A 122 17.34 4.57 15.04
C MET A 122 17.99 5.90 14.63
N ASN A 123 17.89 6.28 13.36
CA ASN A 123 18.45 7.54 12.86
C ASN A 123 17.73 8.75 13.49
N TYR A 124 16.40 8.69 13.62
CA TYR A 124 15.61 9.76 14.25
C TYR A 124 15.99 9.97 15.72
N GLU A 125 16.14 8.88 16.49
CA GLU A 125 16.54 8.99 17.91
C GLU A 125 17.97 9.49 18.08
N GLN A 126 18.89 9.11 17.18
CA GLN A 126 20.26 9.66 17.12
C GLN A 126 20.25 11.17 16.87
N LEU A 127 19.54 11.65 15.84
CA LEU A 127 19.42 13.08 15.55
C LEU A 127 18.76 13.84 16.70
N ARG A 128 17.75 13.25 17.35
CA ARG A 128 17.08 13.84 18.51
C ARG A 128 18.02 13.99 19.71
N THR A 129 18.85 12.99 19.97
CA THR A 129 19.83 13.05 21.06
C THR A 129 20.92 14.07 20.79
N GLU A 130 21.43 14.14 19.56
CA GLU A 130 22.41 15.15 19.14
C GLU A 130 21.88 16.58 19.31
N GLN A 131 20.64 16.85 18.88
CA GLN A 131 19.96 18.13 19.07
C GLN A 131 19.80 18.48 20.56
N ARG A 132 19.45 17.49 21.40
CA ARG A 132 19.33 17.69 22.85
C ARG A 132 20.67 18.09 23.49
N MET A 133 21.74 17.39 23.12
CA MET A 133 23.09 17.66 23.63
C MET A 133 23.59 19.05 23.21
N TYR A 134 23.32 19.46 21.96
CA TYR A 134 23.63 20.80 21.48
C TYR A 134 22.90 21.89 22.29
N ASN A 135 21.61 21.70 22.56
CA ASN A 135 20.82 22.68 23.32
C ASN A 135 21.25 22.79 24.78
N VAL A 136 21.64 21.68 25.42
CA VAL A 136 22.17 21.68 26.79
C VAL A 136 23.49 22.45 26.85
N THR A 137 24.44 22.13 25.96
CA THR A 137 25.75 22.80 25.93
C THR A 137 25.66 24.29 25.60
N LEU A 138 24.72 24.68 24.74
CA LEU A 138 24.45 26.09 24.46
C LEU A 138 23.89 26.81 25.69
N GLY A 139 22.96 26.18 26.41
CA GLY A 139 22.41 26.71 27.66
C GLY A 139 23.46 26.90 28.75
N GLU A 140 24.36 25.92 28.92
CA GLU A 140 25.49 26.02 29.87
C GLU A 140 26.43 27.18 29.53
N LYS A 141 26.75 27.37 28.25
CA LYS A 141 27.59 28.48 27.79
C LYS A 141 26.95 29.85 28.05
N VAL A 142 25.65 29.99 27.83
CA VAL A 142 24.90 31.23 28.12
C VAL A 142 24.87 31.52 29.61
N GLN A 143 24.72 30.48 30.44
CA GLN A 143 24.73 30.65 31.90
C GLN A 143 26.10 31.11 32.41
N LEU A 144 27.19 30.55 31.87
CA LEU A 144 28.57 30.93 32.20
C LEU A 144 28.91 32.37 31.79
N THR A 145 28.43 32.84 30.64
CA THR A 145 28.66 34.23 30.22
C THR A 145 27.88 35.21 31.10
N LEU A 146 26.65 34.87 31.48
CA LEU A 146 25.84 35.68 32.39
C LEU A 146 26.46 35.77 33.79
N THR A 147 27.00 34.68 34.34
CA THR A 147 27.66 34.71 35.65
C THR A 147 28.95 35.52 35.62
N LEU A 148 29.76 35.40 34.57
CA LEU A 148 30.97 36.21 34.39
C LEU A 148 30.66 37.70 34.24
N LEU A 149 29.59 38.07 33.54
CA LEU A 149 29.13 39.45 33.42
C LEU A 149 28.56 40.02 34.73
N SER A 150 28.00 39.17 35.60
CA SER A 150 27.49 39.60 36.92
C SER A 150 28.58 39.79 37.99
N LEU A 151 29.82 39.38 37.70
CA LEU A 151 30.99 39.50 38.58
C LEU A 151 31.90 40.69 38.22
N LEU A 152 31.58 41.42 37.13
CA LEU A 152 32.22 42.65 36.66
C LEU A 152 31.39 43.87 37.07
#